data_AF-I4GY23-F1
#
_entry.id   AF-I4GY23-F1
#
_cell.length_a   1.000
_cell.length_b   1.000
_cell.length_c   1.000
_cell.angle_alpha   90.00
_cell.angle_beta   90.00
_cell.angle_gamma   90.00
#
_symmetry.space_group_name_H-M   'P 1'
#
loop_
_entity.id
_entity.type
_entity.pdbx_description
1 polymer ?
#
loop_
_entity_poly.entity_id
_entity_poly.type
_entity_poly.pdbx_seq_one_letter_code
_entity_poly.pdbx_strand_id
1 'polypeptide(L)'
;MKLLRLSYQDLASGLSIDSCEFFPDLNLLVGISGAGKTSILKAISNLKRIANGESINGVKWDVEFLTNDHVRYHWLGEFTSDQTLVTEYIYRENREIIKRENDQTWFNA
;
A
#
# COMPACT_ATOMS: atom_id res chain seq x y z
N MET A 1 -2.13 10.87 10.11
CA MET A 1 -2.47 10.12 8.89
C MET A 1 -3.53 9.10 9.25
N LYS A 2 -4.52 8.88 8.37
CA LYS A 2 -5.57 7.85 8.52
C LYS A 2 -5.59 6.99 7.25
N LEU A 3 -5.54 5.67 7.37
CA LEU A 3 -5.79 4.77 6.24
C LEU A 3 -7.28 4.83 5.87
N LEU A 4 -7.59 4.80 4.58
CA LEU A 4 -8.95 4.80 4.05
C LEU A 4 -9.26 3.45 3.39
N ARG A 5 -8.34 2.95 2.56
CA ARG A 5 -8.47 1.69 1.84
C ARG A 5 -7.11 1.03 1.68
N LEU A 6 -7.09 -0.31 1.71
CA LEU A 6 -5.92 -1.14 1.45
C LEU A 6 -6.29 -2.33 0.55
N SER A 7 -5.60 -2.46 -0.57
CA SER A 7 -5.48 -3.68 -1.35
C SER A 7 -4.00 -4.07 -1.39
N TYR A 8 -3.69 -5.35 -1.17
CA TYR A 8 -2.31 -5.80 -1.04
C TYR A 8 -2.15 -7.27 -1.44
N GLN A 9 -1.09 -7.57 -2.19
CA GLN A 9 -0.70 -8.92 -2.55
C GLN A 9 0.77 -9.15 -2.23
N ASP A 10 1.08 -10.34 -1.74
CA ASP A 10 2.43 -10.82 -1.50
C ASP A 10 2.54 -12.24 -2.08
N LEU A 11 3.24 -12.33 -3.21
CA LEU A 11 3.40 -13.55 -3.99
C LEU A 11 4.22 -14.60 -3.25
N ALA A 12 5.18 -14.18 -2.41
CA ALA A 12 6.05 -15.09 -1.67
C ALA A 12 5.31 -15.86 -0.57
N SER A 13 4.34 -15.20 0.08
CA SER A 13 3.51 -15.82 1.13
C SER A 13 2.13 -16.29 0.65
N GLY A 14 1.73 -15.92 -0.57
CA GLY A 14 0.40 -16.19 -1.12
C GLY A 14 -0.71 -15.34 -0.48
N LEU A 15 -0.34 -14.30 0.28
CA LEU A 15 -1.29 -13.41 0.94
C LEU A 15 -1.92 -12.48 -0.10
N SER A 16 -3.26 -12.45 -0.13
CA SER A 16 -4.04 -11.51 -0.94
C SER A 16 -5.10 -10.83 -0.06
N ILE A 17 -5.18 -9.51 -0.18
CA ILE A 17 -6.21 -8.66 0.41
C ILE A 17 -6.81 -7.88 -0.76
N ASP A 18 -8.01 -8.29 -1.19
CA ASP A 18 -8.65 -7.71 -2.38
C ASP A 18 -9.04 -6.24 -2.15
N SER A 19 -9.69 -5.94 -1.02
CA SER A 19 -9.94 -4.58 -0.55
C SER A 19 -10.33 -4.61 0.94
N CYS A 20 -9.74 -3.72 1.72
CA CYS A 20 -10.07 -3.49 3.12
C CYS A 20 -10.29 -1.99 3.33
N GLU A 21 -11.52 -1.62 3.69
CA GLU A 21 -11.89 -0.24 4.01
C GLU A 21 -11.75 0.02 5.50
N PHE A 22 -11.30 1.22 5.84
CA PHE A 22 -11.06 1.65 7.22
C PHE A 22 -12.03 2.76 7.62
N PHE A 23 -12.62 2.61 8.80
CA PHE A 23 -13.39 3.66 9.45
C PHE A 23 -12.47 4.76 9.97
N PRO A 24 -12.94 6.02 10.01
CA PRO A 24 -12.10 7.17 10.36
C PRO A 24 -11.64 7.20 11.83
N ASP A 25 -12.35 6.53 12.74
CA ASP A 25 -12.15 6.68 14.18
C ASP A 25 -11.67 5.40 14.87
N LEU A 26 -12.35 4.27 14.64
CA LEU A 26 -11.99 2.99 15.25
C LEU A 26 -12.21 1.83 14.28
N ASN A 27 -11.18 0.99 14.13
CA ASN A 27 -11.23 -0.26 13.38
C ASN A 27 -10.92 -1.41 14.33
N LEU A 28 -11.80 -2.41 14.38
CA LEU A 28 -11.64 -3.57 15.25
C LEU A 28 -11.44 -4.84 14.41
N LEU A 29 -10.25 -5.43 14.50
CA LEU A 29 -9.93 -6.70 13.83
C LEU A 29 -10.29 -7.88 14.73
N VAL A 30 -11.47 -8.47 14.52
CA VAL A 30 -11.98 -9.63 15.27
C VAL A 30 -12.35 -10.78 14.34
N GLY A 31 -12.45 -11.98 14.90
CA GLY A 31 -12.81 -13.19 14.16
C GLY A 31 -12.05 -14.41 14.65
N ILE A 32 -12.43 -15.59 14.17
CA ILE A 32 -11.82 -16.87 14.54
C ILE A 32 -10.31 -16.93 14.20
N SER A 33 -9.59 -17.86 14.82
CA SER A 33 -8.18 -18.10 14.46
C SER A 33 -8.06 -18.45 12.97
N GLY A 34 -7.01 -17.96 12.30
CA GLY A 34 -6.81 -18.16 10.86
C GLY A 34 -7.62 -17.24 9.93
N ALA A 35 -8.54 -16.41 10.45
CA ALA A 35 -9.37 -15.51 9.63
C ALA A 35 -8.63 -14.31 8.97
N GLY A 36 -7.29 -14.31 8.93
CA GLY A 36 -6.53 -13.27 8.21
C GLY A 36 -6.23 -11.96 8.96
N LYS A 37 -6.55 -11.83 10.25
CA LYS A 37 -6.22 -10.62 11.05
C LYS A 37 -4.74 -10.24 10.98
N THR A 38 -3.85 -11.23 11.17
CA THR A 38 -2.40 -11.02 11.09
C THR A 38 -1.95 -10.64 9.68
N SER A 39 -2.66 -11.09 8.65
CA SER A 39 -2.36 -10.75 7.25
C SER A 39 -2.53 -9.26 6.98
N ILE A 40 -3.61 -8.65 7.48
CA ILE A 40 -3.86 -7.20 7.38
C ILE A 40 -2.74 -6.42 8.09
N LEU A 41 -2.38 -6.82 9.31
CA LEU A 41 -1.31 -6.15 10.07
C LEU A 41 0.06 -6.30 9.40
N LYS A 42 0.36 -7.47 8.80
CA LYS A 42 1.58 -7.71 8.03
C LYS A 42 1.65 -6.83 6.78
N ALA A 43 0.54 -6.70 6.04
CA ALA A 43 0.48 -5.81 4.87
C ALA A 43 0.77 -4.36 5.26
N ILE A 44 0.12 -3.84 6.32
CA ILE A 44 0.38 -2.47 6.82
C ILE A 44 1.83 -2.31 7.29
N SER A 45 2.39 -3.32 7.97
CA SER A 45 3.79 -3.29 8.40
C SER A 45 4.76 -3.28 7.21
N ASN A 46 4.47 -4.02 6.14
CA ASN A 46 5.27 -4.02 4.93
C ASN A 46 5.16 -2.70 4.17
N LEU A 47 3.98 -2.08 4.09
CA LEU A 47 3.84 -0.74 3.52
C LEU A 47 4.69 0.30 4.24
N LYS A 48 4.75 0.25 5.57
CA LYS A 48 5.64 1.11 6.36
C LYS A 48 7.11 0.90 6.00
N ARG A 49 7.53 -0.35 5.79
CA ARG A 49 8.90 -0.71 5.40
C ARG A 49 9.23 -0.17 4.00
N ILE A 50 8.32 -0.35 3.04
CA ILE A 50 8.45 0.19 1.68
C ILE A 50 8.55 1.72 1.71
N ALA A 51 7.70 2.40 2.48
CA ALA A 51 7.75 3.85 2.64
C ALA A 51 9.08 4.36 3.25
N ASN A 52 9.80 3.50 3.97
CA ASN A 52 11.14 3.79 4.50
C ASN A 52 12.28 3.41 3.53
N GLY A 53 11.95 3.02 2.29
CA GLY A 53 12.92 2.70 1.24
C GLY A 53 13.30 1.23 1.11
N GLU A 54 12.61 0.32 1.80
CA GLU A 54 12.89 -1.11 1.69
C GLU A 54 12.17 -1.73 0.47
N SER A 55 12.91 -2.46 -0.37
CA SER A 55 12.32 -3.29 -1.42
C SER A 55 11.84 -4.62 -0.84
N ILE A 56 10.60 -5.02 -1.15
CA ILE A 56 10.04 -6.28 -0.66
C ILE A 56 9.73 -7.20 -1.85
N ASN A 57 10.08 -8.47 -1.71
CA ASN A 57 9.95 -9.49 -2.75
C ASN A 57 8.48 -9.69 -3.16
N GLY A 58 8.17 -9.42 -4.44
CA GLY A 58 6.96 -9.89 -5.08
C GLY A 58 5.68 -9.32 -4.48
N VAL A 59 5.69 -8.04 -4.11
CA VAL A 59 4.54 -7.39 -3.48
C VAL A 59 3.89 -6.37 -4.41
N LYS A 60 2.57 -6.29 -4.35
CA LYS A 60 1.77 -5.27 -5.02
C LYS A 60 0.90 -4.58 -4.00
N TRP A 61 0.83 -3.26 -4.06
CA TRP A 61 0.02 -2.47 -3.15
C TRP A 61 -0.81 -1.43 -3.88
N ASP A 62 -1.93 -1.10 -3.25
CA ASP A 62 -2.83 -0.01 -3.59
C ASP A 62 -3.45 0.47 -2.27
N VAL A 63 -3.04 1.66 -1.82
CA VAL A 63 -3.44 2.22 -0.52
C VAL A 63 -3.90 3.66 -0.67
N GLU A 64 -5.05 3.96 -0.08
CA GLU A 64 -5.56 5.32 0.07
C GLU A 64 -5.42 5.76 1.53
N PHE A 65 -4.92 6.98 1.74
CA PHE A 65 -4.79 7.56 3.07
C PHE A 65 -5.04 9.07 3.08
N LEU A 66 -5.45 9.57 4.24
CA LEU A 66 -5.66 10.97 4.53
C LEU A 66 -4.54 11.49 5.43
N THR A 67 -3.94 12.61 5.07
CA THR A 67 -2.96 13.31 5.90
C THR A 67 -3.65 14.12 7.02
N ASN A 68 -2.85 14.72 7.90
CA ASN A 68 -3.40 15.53 9.01
C ASN A 68 -4.00 16.87 8.52
N ASP A 69 -3.56 17.36 7.36
CA ASP A 69 -4.10 18.52 6.65
C ASP A 69 -5.27 18.16 5.70
N HIS A 70 -5.87 16.97 5.88
CA HIS A 70 -7.03 16.50 5.13
C HIS A 70 -6.81 16.36 3.62
N VAL A 71 -5.58 16.11 3.20
CA VAL A 71 -5.25 15.83 1.81
C VAL A 71 -5.30 14.33 1.58
N ARG A 72 -6.03 13.91 0.55
CA ARG A 72 -6.11 12.51 0.12
C ARG A 72 -4.94 12.16 -0.78
N TYR A 73 -4.30 11.05 -0.43
CA TYR A 73 -3.29 10.40 -1.26
C TYR A 73 -3.73 8.99 -1.65
N HIS A 74 -3.37 8.61 -2.86
CA HIS A 74 -3.49 7.25 -3.37
C HIS A 74 -2.11 6.82 -3.85
N TRP A 75 -1.57 5.76 -3.22
CA TRP A 75 -0.25 5.24 -3.48
C TRP A 75 -0.38 3.78 -3.90
N LEU A 76 0.16 3.46 -5.08
CA LEU A 76 0.18 2.10 -5.59
C LEU A 76 1.53 1.79 -6.22
N GLY A 77 1.85 0.52 -6.29
CA GLY A 77 3.08 0.06 -6.92
C GLY A 77 3.24 -1.43 -6.85
N GLU A 78 4.34 -1.90 -7.43
CA GLU A 78 4.62 -3.31 -7.59
C GLU A 78 6.13 -3.56 -7.62
N PHE A 79 6.57 -4.53 -6.81
CA PHE A 79 7.89 -5.13 -6.88
C PHE A 79 7.78 -6.53 -7.52
N THR A 80 8.74 -6.85 -8.38
CA THR A 80 8.97 -8.22 -8.85
C THR A 80 9.53 -9.11 -7.73
N SER A 81 9.58 -10.42 -7.97
CA SER A 81 10.12 -11.38 -7.00
C SER A 81 11.61 -11.21 -6.70
N ASP A 82 12.36 -10.58 -7.61
CA ASP A 82 13.77 -10.19 -7.40
C ASP A 82 13.93 -8.82 -6.72
N GLN A 83 12.84 -8.25 -6.19
CA GLN A 83 12.78 -6.98 -5.46
C GLN A 83 13.04 -5.74 -6.33
N THR A 84 12.96 -5.88 -7.64
CA THR A 84 13.02 -4.75 -8.59
C THR A 84 11.70 -4.02 -8.61
N LEU A 85 11.72 -2.68 -8.55
CA LEU A 85 10.51 -1.88 -8.65
C LEU A 85 10.04 -1.84 -10.11
N VAL A 86 8.83 -2.35 -10.36
CA VAL A 86 8.22 -2.32 -11.69
C VAL A 86 7.57 -0.96 -11.92
N THR A 87 6.66 -0.60 -11.01
CA THR A 87 5.92 0.65 -11.06
C THR A 87 5.67 1.19 -9.65
N GLU A 88 5.60 2.51 -9.54
CA GLU A 88 5.10 3.21 -8.36
C GLU A 88 4.41 4.50 -8.81
N TYR A 89 3.21 4.75 -8.30
CA TYR A 89 2.45 5.94 -8.58
C TYR A 89 1.96 6.56 -7.28
N ILE A 90 2.03 7.87 -7.19
CA ILE A 90 1.42 8.64 -6.12
C ILE A 90 0.49 9.67 -6.74
N TYR A 91 -0.77 9.63 -6.32
CA TYR A 91 -1.77 10.61 -6.64
C TYR A 91 -2.08 11.43 -5.40
N ARG A 92 -2.25 12.74 -5.58
CA ARG A 92 -2.75 13.68 -4.58
C ARG A 92 -4.05 14.29 -5.11
N GLU A 93 -5.15 14.17 -4.37
CA GLU A 93 -6.46 14.67 -4.82
C GLU A 93 -6.81 14.25 -6.27
N ASN A 94 -6.60 12.98 -6.59
CA ASN A 94 -6.79 12.37 -7.92
C ASN A 94 -5.88 12.90 -9.04
N ARG A 95 -4.84 13.67 -8.72
CA ARG A 95 -3.81 14.10 -9.67
C ARG A 95 -2.55 13.27 -9.46
N GLU A 96 -2.06 12.62 -10.50
CA GLU A 96 -0.74 11.97 -10.46
C GLU A 96 0.31 13.04 -10.18
N ILE A 97 1.10 12.87 -9.12
CA ILE A 97 2.21 13.77 -8.76
C ILE A 97 3.56 13.09 -8.93
N ILE A 98 3.60 11.77 -8.78
CA ILE A 98 4.80 10.95 -8.95
C ILE A 98 4.41 9.72 -9.75
N LYS A 99 5.26 9.43 -10.73
CA LYS A 99 5.30 8.15 -11.43
C LYS A 99 6.74 7.66 -11.41
N ARG A 100 6.95 6.39 -11.13
CA ARG A 100 8.24 5.73 -11.28
C ARG A 100 8.06 4.40 -11.99
N GLU A 101 8.82 4.18 -13.05
CA GLU A 101 8.83 2.94 -13.82
C GLU A 101 10.24 2.71 -14.37
N ASN A 102 10.76 1.48 -14.27
CA ASN A 102 12.04 1.08 -14.85
C ASN A 102 13.19 2.08 -14.55
N ASP A 103 13.37 2.42 -13.27
CA ASP A 103 14.37 3.37 -12.75
C ASP A 103 14.22 4.83 -13.20
N GLN A 104 13.17 5.17 -13.95
CA GLN A 104 12.85 6.55 -14.30
C GLN A 104 11.79 7.09 -13.35
N THR A 105 11.98 8.33 -12.89
CA THR A 105 11.01 9.03 -12.03
C THR A 105 10.54 10.30 -12.72
N TRP A 106 9.22 10.46 -12.82
CA TRP A 106 8.56 11.65 -13.31
C TRP A 106 7.84 12.35 -12.16
N PHE A 107 8.01 13.67 -12.11
CA PHE A 107 7.30 14.55 -11.19
C PHE A 107 6.35 15.41 -12.01
N ASN A 108 5.06 15.31 -11.69
CA ASN A 108 4.03 16.10 -12.34
C ASN A 108 3.61 17.21 -11.37
N ALA A 109 3.73 18.45 -11.84
CA ALA A 109 3.37 19.66 -11.10
C ALA A 109 1.92 20.07 -11.34
#